data_AF-A0A9P9AIN8-F1
#
_entry.id   AF-A0A9P9AIN8-F1
#
_cell.length_a   1.000
_cell.length_b   1.000
_cell.length_c   1.000
_cell.angle_alpha   90.00
_cell.angle_beta   90.00
_cell.angle_gamma   90.00
#
_symmetry.space_group_name_H-M   'P 1'
#
loop_
_entity.id
_entity.type
_entity.pdbx_description
1 polymer ?
#
loop_
_entity_poly.entity_id
_entity_poly.type
_entity_poly.pdbx_seq_one_letter_code
_entity_poly.pdbx_strand_id
1 'polypeptide(L)'
;MQPITVLFALLFTSTVEAATLQSICSVQYAQKHLPADGFYPGVTIDESSVSVSLVQNASYTSEWYPGKTIDYCNVTFAYSHDGADDLVHVSYWLPSPGSFKSRYVSTGGGGLAINSGSQYAPSGIIVGAVSGQTDGGFGSFDTQWDAVFLLANGTINWPSVYMFGYQAHHELATLGKQFTKNLYNVSKIYSYYQGCSEGGREGWSQVQRFADQFDGAAIGAPAFRYGQQQVNHLFGNVIEKTLDYYPPTCELEKILNLTIAACDPLDGRTDGVVSRSDLCKLNFDLKSTIGKSYSCAAVVASTNPAGMPTSASPAQKGTISAHGVEVVTKFLAGLHDSKGRRVYLNYQPGAAFSDADTAYDEKSGKWGLSISGLGGEWVARYLLLQDASTLPNLDGVTYDTLKKWMVLGMTRYTDSLQTTWPDLSDFKSAGGKVIHVHGESDDSIPAGSSVHYYESVRSVMYPKLSYNSSVAEVDDFYRLYLVPGGAHCGTNTHQPGGPWPQTTLQTVIDWVENGVAPDTLKGTGNIDTICRWPLRPKWSNNGKSFDCVYDQKSIDTWMYDFDAYNVPIY
;
A
#
# COMPACT_ATOMS: atom_id res chain seq x y z
N MET A 1 80.17 34.46 13.52
CA MET A 1 79.07 34.06 14.41
C MET A 1 77.79 34.66 13.87
N GLN A 2 76.95 33.86 13.20
CA GLN A 2 75.56 34.21 12.84
C GLN A 2 74.66 33.30 13.69
N PRO A 3 73.54 33.79 14.25
CA PRO A 3 72.64 32.95 15.00
C PRO A 3 71.72 32.20 14.04
N ILE A 4 71.67 30.88 14.19
CA ILE A 4 70.69 30.01 13.53
C ILE A 4 69.43 30.06 14.38
N THR A 5 68.38 30.70 13.85
CA THR A 5 67.05 30.68 14.45
C THR A 5 66.35 29.39 14.05
N VAL A 6 66.16 28.47 14.99
CA VAL A 6 65.39 27.24 14.78
C VAL A 6 63.90 27.57 14.96
N LEU A 7 63.14 27.54 13.87
CA LEU A 7 61.68 27.60 13.91
C LEU A 7 61.13 26.25 14.37
N PHE A 8 60.50 26.20 15.54
CA PHE A 8 59.68 25.07 15.96
C PHE A 8 58.34 25.12 15.22
N ALA A 9 58.12 24.21 14.27
CA ALA A 9 56.80 23.98 13.69
C ALA A 9 55.94 23.19 14.70
N LEU A 10 54.95 23.85 15.29
CA LEU A 10 53.89 23.20 16.07
C LEU A 10 53.00 22.41 15.10
N LEU A 11 53.24 21.10 15.01
CA LEU A 11 52.32 20.16 14.40
C LEU A 11 51.10 20.03 15.32
N PHE A 12 50.04 20.78 15.00
CA PHE A 12 48.71 20.50 15.54
C PHE A 12 48.24 19.17 14.94
N THR A 13 48.34 18.10 15.72
CA THR A 13 47.64 16.86 15.42
C THR A 13 46.16 17.11 15.64
N SER A 14 45.43 17.47 14.58
CA SER A 14 43.97 17.43 14.60
C SER A 14 43.56 15.97 14.75
N THR A 15 43.14 15.58 15.95
CA THR A 15 42.41 14.33 16.15
C THR A 15 41.10 14.46 15.39
N VAL A 16 41.02 13.82 14.22
CA VAL A 16 39.76 13.68 13.50
C VAL A 16 38.91 12.72 14.34
N GLU A 17 38.07 13.26 15.22
CA GLU A 17 37.03 12.47 15.87
C GLU A 17 36.11 11.94 14.76
N ALA A 18 35.95 10.62 14.71
CA ALA A 18 35.00 10.01 13.80
C ALA A 18 33.60 10.53 14.15
N ALA A 19 32.85 11.01 13.15
CA ALA A 19 31.49 11.47 13.36
C ALA A 19 30.66 10.34 13.98
N THR A 20 30.02 10.63 15.11
CA THR A 20 29.11 9.72 15.81
C THR A 20 27.66 10.12 15.54
N LEU A 21 26.71 9.25 15.87
CA LEU A 21 25.30 9.61 15.79
C LEU A 21 24.98 10.85 16.65
N GLN A 22 25.60 10.95 17.85
CA GLN A 22 25.46 12.11 18.72
C GLN A 22 25.97 13.40 18.07
N SER A 23 27.12 13.36 17.40
CA SER A 23 27.72 14.57 16.81
C SER A 23 26.94 15.10 15.61
N ILE A 24 26.27 14.21 14.86
CA ILE A 24 25.41 14.62 13.73
C ILE A 24 23.99 14.98 14.16
N CYS A 25 23.59 14.65 15.40
CA CYS A 25 22.26 14.92 15.93
C CYS A 25 22.19 16.24 16.70
N SER A 26 22.45 17.34 16.00
CA SER A 26 22.29 18.70 16.53
C SER A 26 21.62 19.61 15.50
N VAL A 27 20.88 20.61 15.97
CA VAL A 27 20.24 21.61 15.10
C VAL A 27 21.27 22.29 14.21
N GLN A 28 22.42 22.69 14.78
CA GLN A 28 23.48 23.36 14.02
C GLN A 28 24.07 22.48 12.93
N TYR A 29 24.21 21.17 13.19
CA TYR A 29 24.71 20.24 12.18
C TYR A 29 23.67 20.03 11.08
N ALA A 30 22.38 19.86 11.42
CA ALA A 30 21.31 19.73 10.43
C ALA A 30 21.20 21.00 9.55
N GLN A 31 21.12 22.18 10.15
CA GLN A 31 21.03 23.48 9.46
C GLN A 31 22.15 23.67 8.44
N LYS A 32 23.41 23.40 8.84
CA LYS A 32 24.57 23.51 7.96
C LYS A 32 24.51 22.61 6.71
N HIS A 33 23.74 21.53 6.75
CA HIS A 33 23.67 20.54 5.68
C HIS A 33 22.31 20.53 4.95
N LEU A 34 21.41 21.46 5.26
CA LEU A 34 20.20 21.65 4.46
C LEU A 34 20.54 21.84 2.97
N PRO A 35 19.63 21.46 2.05
CA PRO A 35 19.73 21.91 0.66
C PRO A 35 19.90 23.43 0.60
N ALA A 36 20.73 23.91 -0.33
CA ALA A 36 20.97 25.35 -0.47
C ALA A 36 19.71 26.09 -0.94
N ASP A 37 19.62 27.38 -0.62
CA ASP A 37 18.55 28.24 -1.13
C ASP A 37 18.43 28.16 -2.66
N GLY A 38 17.20 28.01 -3.14
CA GLY A 38 16.91 27.86 -4.57
C GLY A 38 17.33 26.51 -5.17
N PHE A 39 17.70 25.51 -4.36
CA PHE A 39 18.01 24.15 -4.83
C PHE A 39 16.84 23.52 -5.60
N TYR A 40 15.62 23.66 -5.07
CA TYR A 40 14.41 23.23 -5.75
C TYR A 40 13.56 24.47 -6.10
N PRO A 41 13.24 24.71 -7.38
CA PRO A 41 12.54 25.92 -7.79
C PRO A 41 11.19 26.09 -7.11
N GLY A 42 10.91 27.30 -6.60
CA GLY A 42 9.63 27.63 -5.99
C GLY A 42 9.43 27.09 -4.57
N VAL A 43 10.47 26.54 -3.94
CA VAL A 43 10.45 26.08 -2.55
C VAL A 43 11.48 26.84 -1.73
N THR A 44 11.03 27.34 -0.58
CA THR A 44 11.86 28.00 0.43
C THR A 44 11.88 27.17 1.71
N ILE A 45 13.06 26.73 2.15
CA ILE A 45 13.23 25.98 3.40
C ILE A 45 13.28 26.95 4.58
N ASP A 46 12.50 26.68 5.63
CA ASP A 46 12.58 27.43 6.87
C ASP A 46 13.67 26.85 7.78
N GLU A 47 14.88 27.41 7.71
CA GLU A 47 16.01 26.99 8.57
C GLU A 47 15.70 27.12 10.07
N SER A 48 14.79 28.01 10.46
CA SER A 48 14.42 28.22 11.88
C SER A 48 13.51 27.11 12.42
N SER A 49 12.84 26.36 11.54
CA SER A 49 11.98 25.23 11.89
C SER A 49 12.76 23.94 12.24
N VAL A 50 14.07 23.91 12.01
CA VAL A 50 14.89 22.70 12.21
C VAL A 50 14.83 22.25 13.66
N SER A 51 14.40 21.00 13.86
CA SER A 51 14.40 20.32 15.14
C SER A 51 15.05 18.96 15.03
N VAL A 52 15.67 18.50 16.12
CA VAL A 52 16.34 17.21 16.17
C VAL A 52 15.95 16.42 17.42
N SER A 53 15.87 15.10 17.30
CA SER A 53 15.65 14.18 18.42
C SER A 53 16.53 12.96 18.26
N LEU A 54 17.43 12.75 19.22
CA LEU A 54 18.22 11.53 19.28
C LEU A 54 17.40 10.42 19.95
N VAL A 55 17.27 9.29 19.25
CA VAL A 55 16.57 8.12 19.74
C VAL A 55 17.55 6.95 19.81
N GLN A 56 17.58 6.28 20.97
CA GLN A 56 18.47 5.16 21.22
C GLN A 56 17.70 3.96 21.78
N ASN A 57 18.14 2.76 21.43
CA ASN A 57 17.58 1.48 21.86
C ASN A 57 16.08 1.34 21.59
N ALA A 58 15.57 1.97 20.52
CA ALA A 58 14.17 1.87 20.14
C ALA A 58 13.92 0.58 19.37
N SER A 59 12.93 -0.20 19.80
CA SER A 59 12.60 -1.49 19.17
C SER A 59 11.30 -1.38 18.39
N TYR A 60 11.35 -1.76 17.12
CA TYR A 60 10.21 -1.74 16.21
C TYR A 60 10.03 -3.11 15.58
N THR A 61 8.81 -3.39 15.14
CA THR A 61 8.46 -4.54 14.31
C THR A 61 7.31 -4.15 13.39
N SER A 62 7.26 -4.73 12.21
CA SER A 62 6.20 -4.49 11.22
C SER A 62 6.04 -5.72 10.34
N GLU A 63 4.97 -5.75 9.55
CA GLU A 63 4.86 -6.71 8.45
C GLU A 63 5.90 -6.43 7.34
N TRP A 64 6.56 -5.28 7.35
CA TRP A 64 7.47 -4.87 6.28
C TRP A 64 8.95 -4.85 6.65
N TYR A 65 9.28 -5.29 7.87
CA TYR A 65 10.64 -5.56 8.32
C TYR A 65 10.63 -6.42 9.58
N PRO A 66 11.63 -7.30 9.77
CA PRO A 66 11.73 -8.09 10.99
C PRO A 66 12.01 -7.21 12.21
N GLY A 67 11.61 -7.68 13.39
CA GLY A 67 11.85 -6.99 14.65
C GLY A 67 13.31 -6.56 14.83
N LYS A 68 13.53 -5.27 15.07
CA LYS A 68 14.87 -4.68 15.18
C LYS A 68 14.92 -3.59 16.24
N THR A 69 16.00 -3.58 17.01
CA THR A 69 16.39 -2.43 17.84
C THR A 69 17.34 -1.53 17.05
N ILE A 70 17.03 -0.24 16.98
CA ILE A 70 17.78 0.75 16.19
C ILE A 70 18.06 2.02 17.00
N ASP A 71 19.16 2.67 16.64
CA ASP A 71 19.51 4.03 17.06
C ASP A 71 19.45 4.94 15.85
N TYR A 72 18.86 6.12 16.00
CA TYR A 72 18.76 7.10 14.92
C TYR A 72 18.63 8.53 15.45
N CYS A 73 18.95 9.49 14.60
CA CYS A 73 18.61 10.89 14.82
C CYS A 73 17.43 11.26 13.95
N ASN A 74 16.33 11.71 14.53
CA ASN A 74 15.24 12.30 13.78
C ASN A 74 15.53 13.78 13.56
N VAL A 75 15.58 14.23 12.31
CA VAL A 75 15.67 15.64 11.93
C VAL A 75 14.39 16.04 11.22
N THR A 76 13.71 17.07 11.71
CA THR A 76 12.52 17.63 11.08
C THR A 76 12.78 19.07 10.68
N PHE A 77 12.35 19.46 9.48
CA PHE A 77 12.31 20.86 9.06
C PHE A 77 11.11 21.08 8.14
N ALA A 78 10.74 22.35 7.95
CA ALA A 78 9.64 22.76 7.11
C ALA A 78 10.11 23.53 5.88
N TYR A 79 9.27 23.54 4.86
CA TYR A 79 9.40 24.41 3.69
C TYR A 79 8.03 24.97 3.29
N SER A 80 8.03 26.02 2.49
CA SER A 80 6.84 26.60 1.86
C SER A 80 7.04 26.76 0.37
N HIS A 81 5.94 26.88 -0.36
CA HIS A 81 5.95 27.21 -1.78
C HIS A 81 5.92 28.73 -1.99
N ASP A 82 6.75 29.24 -2.88
CA ASP A 82 6.88 30.68 -3.13
C ASP A 82 5.53 31.28 -3.59
N GLY A 83 5.00 32.21 -2.79
CA GLY A 83 3.71 32.85 -3.07
C GLY A 83 2.49 32.06 -2.60
N ALA A 84 2.67 30.91 -1.95
CA ALA A 84 1.63 30.20 -1.22
C ALA A 84 1.67 30.55 0.29
N ASP A 85 0.54 30.34 0.97
CA ASP A 85 0.43 30.41 2.42
C ASP A 85 0.34 28.98 2.96
N ASP A 86 1.43 28.24 2.82
CA ASP A 86 1.56 26.85 3.24
C ASP A 86 2.83 26.60 4.05
N LEU A 87 2.83 25.48 4.79
CA LEU A 87 3.98 25.02 5.56
C LEU A 87 3.98 23.50 5.56
N VAL A 88 4.94 22.90 4.89
CA VAL A 88 5.08 21.45 4.73
C VAL A 88 6.23 20.96 5.58
N HIS A 89 5.99 19.99 6.45
CA HIS A 89 7.03 19.37 7.27
C HIS A 89 7.55 18.09 6.62
N VAL A 90 8.86 17.93 6.69
CA VAL A 90 9.57 16.70 6.35
C VAL A 90 10.40 16.24 7.54
N SER A 91 10.40 14.94 7.78
CA SER A 91 11.16 14.29 8.85
C SER A 91 12.06 13.22 8.25
N TYR A 92 13.33 13.23 8.64
CA TYR A 92 14.38 12.32 8.19
C TYR A 92 15.03 11.62 9.37
N TRP A 93 14.92 10.30 9.41
CA TRP A 93 15.64 9.47 10.38
C TRP A 93 17.00 9.12 9.82
N LEU A 94 18.04 9.51 10.55
CA LEU A 94 19.43 9.38 10.16
C LEU A 94 20.09 8.21 10.90
N PRO A 95 20.72 7.25 10.21
CA PRO A 95 21.53 6.23 10.86
C PRO A 95 22.86 6.82 11.37
N SER A 96 23.57 6.08 12.23
CA SER A 96 24.94 6.48 12.57
C SER A 96 25.84 6.53 11.33
N PRO A 97 26.86 7.40 11.27
CA PRO A 97 27.78 7.46 10.13
C PRO A 97 28.43 6.11 9.78
N GLY A 98 28.69 5.25 10.77
CA GLY A 98 29.24 3.91 10.54
C GLY A 98 28.23 2.90 9.98
N SER A 99 26.92 3.13 10.17
CA SER A 99 25.84 2.29 9.67
C SER A 99 25.31 2.74 8.30
N PHE A 100 25.58 3.99 7.91
CA PHE A 100 25.12 4.55 6.64
C PHE A 100 25.74 3.83 5.43
N LYS A 101 24.92 3.51 4.43
CA LYS A 101 25.29 2.74 3.23
C LYS A 101 25.11 3.53 1.94
N SER A 102 25.13 4.86 1.99
CA SER A 102 24.87 5.72 0.83
C SER A 102 23.49 5.46 0.23
N ARG A 103 22.47 5.30 1.10
CA ARG A 103 21.10 5.02 0.71
C ARG A 103 20.13 6.06 1.26
N TYR A 104 19.07 6.32 0.53
CA TYR A 104 17.91 7.09 0.95
C TYR A 104 16.64 6.26 0.72
N VAL A 105 15.69 6.31 1.65
CA VAL A 105 14.41 5.61 1.58
C VAL A 105 13.29 6.61 1.85
N SER A 106 12.32 6.74 0.95
CA SER A 106 11.03 7.38 1.25
C SER A 106 10.00 6.34 1.67
N THR A 107 9.15 6.70 2.62
CA THR A 107 8.05 5.86 3.07
C THR A 107 6.69 6.47 2.74
N GLY A 108 5.70 5.60 2.51
CA GLY A 108 4.33 6.01 2.19
C GLY A 108 3.36 6.08 3.37
N GLY A 109 2.13 6.43 3.03
CA GLY A 109 0.96 6.52 3.89
C GLY A 109 0.02 5.31 3.89
N GLY A 110 -1.19 5.54 4.39
CA GLY A 110 -2.25 4.54 4.53
C GLY A 110 -3.61 5.20 4.75
N GLY A 111 -4.65 4.73 4.04
CA GLY A 111 -5.96 5.36 4.08
C GLY A 111 -5.91 6.81 3.58
N LEU A 112 -6.22 7.77 4.46
CA LEU A 112 -6.14 9.21 4.16
C LEU A 112 -4.90 9.88 4.80
N ALA A 113 -4.05 9.12 5.48
CA ALA A 113 -2.77 9.60 6.00
C ALA A 113 -1.70 9.47 4.90
N ILE A 114 -0.91 10.54 4.68
CA ILE A 114 0.18 10.59 3.68
C ILE A 114 1.49 9.95 4.18
N ASN A 115 1.53 9.54 5.45
CA ASN A 115 2.66 8.84 6.06
C ASN A 115 2.15 7.80 7.08
N SER A 116 2.99 6.83 7.46
CA SER A 116 2.66 5.84 8.49
C SER A 116 3.67 5.77 9.63
N GLY A 117 4.46 6.83 9.84
CA GLY A 117 5.36 6.93 10.99
C GLY A 117 6.25 5.71 11.22
N SER A 118 6.20 5.19 12.45
CA SER A 118 6.99 4.03 12.88
C SER A 118 6.63 2.72 12.18
N GLN A 119 5.51 2.62 11.45
CA GLN A 119 5.19 1.43 10.67
C GLN A 119 6.17 1.20 9.52
N TYR A 120 6.74 2.28 8.93
CA TYR A 120 7.66 2.20 7.80
C TYR A 120 9.00 2.91 8.01
N ALA A 121 9.08 4.00 8.77
CA ALA A 121 10.32 4.76 8.96
C ALA A 121 11.53 3.93 9.47
N PRO A 122 11.38 2.88 10.31
CA PRO A 122 12.49 2.01 10.68
C PRO A 122 13.14 1.28 9.49
N SER A 123 12.41 1.06 8.40
CA SER A 123 12.89 0.29 7.23
C SER A 123 14.16 0.89 6.63
N GLY A 124 14.21 2.23 6.53
CA GLY A 124 15.40 2.93 6.04
C GLY A 124 16.60 2.73 6.96
N ILE A 125 16.42 2.91 8.27
CA ILE A 125 17.50 2.71 9.25
C ILE A 125 18.03 1.27 9.22
N ILE A 126 17.14 0.28 9.12
CA ILE A 126 17.48 -1.15 9.06
C ILE A 126 18.40 -1.46 7.87
N VAL A 127 18.21 -0.78 6.74
CA VAL A 127 19.04 -0.97 5.53
C VAL A 127 20.19 0.03 5.41
N GLY A 128 20.47 0.80 6.47
CA GLY A 128 21.55 1.80 6.49
C GLY A 128 21.27 3.01 5.61
N ALA A 129 20.00 3.38 5.42
CA ALA A 129 19.55 4.54 4.69
C ALA A 129 19.07 5.66 5.62
N VAL A 130 19.08 6.90 5.11
CA VAL A 130 18.21 7.95 5.65
C VAL A 130 16.78 7.63 5.29
N SER A 131 15.85 7.62 6.26
CA SER A 131 14.42 7.35 6.03
C SER A 131 13.60 8.63 6.10
N GLY A 132 12.85 8.96 5.06
CA GLY A 132 12.05 10.19 4.96
C GLY A 132 10.54 9.98 4.99
N GLN A 133 9.83 10.92 5.64
CA GLN A 133 8.37 11.04 5.66
C GLN A 133 7.94 12.53 5.62
N THR A 134 6.70 12.80 5.20
CA THR A 134 6.13 14.16 5.11
C THR A 134 4.74 14.24 5.74
N ASP A 135 4.31 15.43 6.16
CA ASP A 135 2.93 15.73 6.57
C ASP A 135 2.05 16.26 5.42
N GLY A 136 2.63 16.44 4.22
CA GLY A 136 1.91 16.96 3.05
C GLY A 136 1.44 18.41 3.15
N GLY A 137 1.84 19.14 4.20
CA GLY A 137 1.30 20.47 4.52
C GLY A 137 -0.07 20.43 5.17
N PHE A 138 -0.46 19.30 5.76
CA PHE A 138 -1.78 19.13 6.38
C PHE A 138 -1.82 19.64 7.84
N GLY A 139 -0.72 20.22 8.33
CA GLY A 139 -0.61 20.89 9.62
C GLY A 139 0.02 20.04 10.72
N SER A 140 0.04 18.72 10.58
CA SER A 140 0.82 17.81 11.43
C SER A 140 0.98 16.45 10.78
N PHE A 141 1.97 15.65 11.23
CA PHE A 141 2.16 14.27 10.77
C PHE A 141 0.98 13.33 11.08
N ASP A 142 0.11 13.71 12.02
CA ASP A 142 -1.09 12.96 12.40
C ASP A 142 -2.37 13.46 11.68
N THR A 143 -2.29 14.57 10.94
CA THR A 143 -3.44 15.11 10.20
C THR A 143 -3.64 14.34 8.90
N GLN A 144 -4.85 13.82 8.72
CA GLN A 144 -5.26 13.14 7.49
C GLN A 144 -5.73 14.14 6.42
N TRP A 145 -5.71 13.70 5.16
CA TRP A 145 -6.05 14.54 4.02
C TRP A 145 -7.49 15.06 4.05
N ASP A 146 -8.42 14.30 4.63
CA ASP A 146 -9.82 14.67 4.74
C ASP A 146 -10.05 15.99 5.51
N ALA A 147 -9.23 16.25 6.52
CA ALA A 147 -9.27 17.47 7.33
C ALA A 147 -8.95 18.74 6.54
N VAL A 148 -8.27 18.61 5.38
CA VAL A 148 -7.80 19.74 4.57
C VAL A 148 -8.27 19.69 3.11
N PHE A 149 -9.15 18.76 2.78
CA PHE A 149 -9.64 18.57 1.41
C PHE A 149 -10.62 19.65 0.96
N LEU A 150 -11.57 20.05 1.83
CA LEU A 150 -12.52 21.12 1.53
C LEU A 150 -12.04 22.44 2.14
N LEU A 151 -12.13 23.51 1.34
CA LEU A 151 -12.01 24.88 1.84
C LEU A 151 -13.30 25.28 2.57
N ALA A 152 -13.22 26.28 3.44
CA ALA A 152 -14.38 26.80 4.18
C ALA A 152 -15.56 27.27 3.30
N ASN A 153 -15.29 27.58 2.02
CA ASN A 153 -16.31 27.94 1.04
C ASN A 153 -16.98 26.72 0.35
N GLY A 154 -16.65 25.50 0.76
CA GLY A 154 -17.18 24.25 0.21
C GLY A 154 -16.55 23.80 -1.11
N THR A 155 -15.49 24.47 -1.58
CA THR A 155 -14.76 24.06 -2.80
C THR A 155 -13.54 23.21 -2.47
N ILE A 156 -13.06 22.46 -3.47
CA ILE A 156 -11.88 21.60 -3.34
C ILE A 156 -10.62 22.44 -3.11
N ASN A 157 -9.85 22.10 -2.08
CA ASN A 157 -8.48 22.56 -1.90
C ASN A 157 -7.55 21.80 -2.85
N TRP A 158 -7.46 22.23 -4.11
CA TRP A 158 -6.64 21.55 -5.12
C TRP A 158 -5.15 21.42 -4.74
N PRO A 159 -4.51 22.40 -4.10
CA PRO A 159 -3.16 22.21 -3.54
C PRO A 159 -3.06 20.96 -2.66
N SER A 160 -3.98 20.72 -1.71
CA SER A 160 -3.92 19.51 -0.87
C SER A 160 -4.13 18.23 -1.66
N VAL A 161 -4.95 18.25 -2.72
CA VAL A 161 -5.12 17.12 -3.66
C VAL A 161 -3.80 16.76 -4.35
N TYR A 162 -3.03 17.75 -4.82
CA TYR A 162 -1.75 17.51 -5.47
C TYR A 162 -0.69 17.04 -4.49
N MET A 163 -0.66 17.63 -3.28
CA MET A 163 0.24 17.21 -2.20
C MET A 163 0.01 15.75 -1.83
N PHE A 164 -1.24 15.34 -1.62
CA PHE A 164 -1.60 13.93 -1.38
C PHE A 164 -1.31 13.04 -2.59
N GLY A 165 -1.64 13.49 -3.80
CA GLY A 165 -1.57 12.69 -5.01
C GLY A 165 -0.15 12.32 -5.45
N TYR A 166 0.78 13.27 -5.41
CA TYR A 166 2.15 13.03 -5.89
C TYR A 166 3.19 14.03 -5.39
N GLN A 167 2.81 15.28 -5.14
CA GLN A 167 3.75 16.39 -5.03
C GLN A 167 4.58 16.32 -3.74
N ALA A 168 3.94 16.04 -2.60
CA ALA A 168 4.64 15.98 -1.31
C ALA A 168 5.70 14.87 -1.28
N HIS A 169 5.41 13.69 -1.85
CA HIS A 169 6.37 12.60 -1.94
C HIS A 169 7.52 12.91 -2.90
N HIS A 170 7.25 13.63 -4.00
CA HIS A 170 8.29 14.07 -4.90
C HIS A 170 9.26 15.02 -4.18
N GLU A 171 8.72 16.04 -3.51
CA GLU A 171 9.50 17.03 -2.76
C GLU A 171 10.26 16.41 -1.59
N LEU A 172 9.62 15.51 -0.83
CA LEU A 172 10.24 14.72 0.23
C LEU A 172 11.50 13.98 -0.28
N ALA A 173 11.38 13.27 -1.40
CA ALA A 173 12.50 12.53 -1.95
C ALA A 173 13.56 13.44 -2.57
N THR A 174 13.17 14.54 -3.21
CA THR A 174 14.11 15.49 -3.83
C THR A 174 14.96 16.20 -2.77
N LEU A 175 14.31 16.77 -1.74
CA LEU A 175 15.00 17.44 -0.64
C LEU A 175 15.79 16.43 0.21
N GLY A 176 15.21 15.27 0.51
CA GLY A 176 15.83 14.23 1.32
C GLY A 176 17.10 13.66 0.70
N LYS A 177 17.11 13.42 -0.62
CA LYS A 177 18.30 13.00 -1.36
C LYS A 177 19.43 14.04 -1.25
N GLN A 178 19.11 15.32 -1.42
CA GLN A 178 20.12 16.38 -1.34
C GLN A 178 20.63 16.58 0.08
N PHE A 179 19.72 16.61 1.07
CA PHE A 179 20.07 16.68 2.48
C PHE A 179 20.99 15.53 2.89
N THR A 180 20.69 14.29 2.46
CA THR A 180 21.51 13.11 2.73
C THR A 180 22.93 13.24 2.15
N LYS A 181 23.06 13.71 0.90
CA LYS A 181 24.36 13.93 0.23
C LYS A 181 25.21 14.94 0.98
N ASN A 182 24.61 16.07 1.36
CA ASN A 182 25.27 17.13 2.12
C ASN A 182 25.73 16.60 3.49
N LEU A 183 24.82 15.95 4.24
CA LEU A 183 25.03 15.54 5.62
C LEU A 183 26.14 14.49 5.76
N TYR A 184 26.17 13.48 4.89
CA TYR A 184 27.21 12.44 4.92
C TYR A 184 28.38 12.72 3.97
N ASN A 185 28.39 13.88 3.31
CA ASN A 185 29.42 14.29 2.35
C ASN A 185 29.69 13.23 1.25
N VAL A 186 28.62 12.75 0.62
CA VAL A 186 28.67 11.76 -0.47
C VAL A 186 28.13 12.35 -1.77
N SER A 187 28.74 12.01 -2.89
CA SER A 187 28.31 12.51 -4.22
C SER A 187 27.20 11.65 -4.85
N LYS A 188 27.11 10.37 -4.46
CA LYS A 188 26.14 9.41 -4.97
C LYS A 188 25.43 8.72 -3.81
N ILE A 189 24.13 8.50 -3.99
CA ILE A 189 23.29 7.69 -3.13
C ILE A 189 22.35 6.87 -4.01
N TYR A 190 21.99 5.69 -3.54
CA TYR A 190 20.84 4.96 -4.06
C TYR A 190 19.57 5.47 -3.37
N SER A 191 18.46 5.53 -4.11
CA SER A 191 17.17 6.02 -3.66
C SER A 191 16.11 4.93 -3.75
N TYR A 192 15.39 4.70 -2.68
CA TYR A 192 14.38 3.65 -2.59
C TYR A 192 13.04 4.15 -2.05
N TYR A 193 11.99 3.41 -2.36
CA TYR A 193 10.64 3.64 -1.82
C TYR A 193 10.08 2.38 -1.15
N GLN A 194 9.35 2.53 -0.04
CA GLN A 194 8.53 1.47 0.53
C GLN A 194 7.16 1.98 1.03
N GLY A 195 6.09 1.32 0.62
CA GLY A 195 4.72 1.63 1.07
C GLY A 195 3.72 0.57 0.65
N CYS A 196 2.56 0.55 1.30
CA CYS A 196 1.45 -0.35 0.97
C CYS A 196 0.11 0.36 1.05
N SER A 197 -0.93 -0.13 0.35
CA SER A 197 -2.26 0.51 0.32
C SER A 197 -2.24 1.86 -0.39
N GLU A 198 -2.62 2.94 0.30
CA GLU A 198 -2.40 4.31 -0.17
C GLU A 198 -0.91 4.58 -0.42
N GLY A 199 -0.01 4.13 0.46
CA GLY A 199 1.43 4.12 0.19
C GLY A 199 1.82 3.32 -1.04
N GLY A 200 1.04 2.31 -1.41
CA GLY A 200 1.25 1.62 -2.67
C GLY A 200 0.90 2.49 -3.88
N ARG A 201 -0.21 3.23 -3.80
CA ARG A 201 -0.62 4.20 -4.82
C ARG A 201 0.40 5.34 -4.93
N GLU A 202 0.82 5.93 -3.81
CA GLU A 202 1.85 6.97 -3.75
C GLU A 202 3.15 6.50 -4.42
N GLY A 203 3.64 5.30 -4.09
CA GLY A 203 4.83 4.72 -4.70
C GLY A 203 4.71 4.57 -6.21
N TRP A 204 3.59 4.04 -6.70
CA TRP A 204 3.35 3.95 -8.14
C TRP A 204 3.15 5.32 -8.80
N SER A 205 2.60 6.30 -8.09
CA SER A 205 2.49 7.67 -8.58
C SER A 205 3.88 8.25 -8.85
N GLN A 206 4.85 7.97 -7.98
CA GLN A 206 6.24 8.37 -8.20
C GLN A 206 6.87 7.61 -9.38
N VAL A 207 6.70 6.28 -9.45
CA VAL A 207 7.24 5.44 -10.54
C VAL A 207 6.71 5.88 -11.91
N GLN A 208 5.43 6.23 -12.01
CA GLN A 208 4.79 6.65 -13.26
C GLN A 208 5.19 8.08 -13.70
N ARG A 209 5.51 8.98 -12.75
CA ARG A 209 5.69 10.41 -13.03
C ARG A 209 7.14 10.88 -13.01
N PHE A 210 7.99 10.25 -12.19
CA PHE A 210 9.34 10.73 -11.88
C PHE A 210 10.33 9.58 -12.03
N ALA A 211 10.70 9.30 -13.28
CA ALA A 211 11.48 8.12 -13.68
C ALA A 211 12.82 7.96 -12.95
N ASP A 212 13.46 9.05 -12.53
CA ASP A 212 14.77 9.08 -11.85
C ASP A 212 14.65 9.30 -10.33
N GLN A 213 13.43 9.25 -9.77
CA GLN A 213 13.25 9.55 -8.35
C GLN A 213 13.76 8.44 -7.44
N PHE A 214 13.58 7.18 -7.87
CA PHE A 214 13.95 5.98 -7.14
C PHE A 214 14.64 4.96 -8.05
N ASP A 215 15.77 4.41 -7.60
CA ASP A 215 16.43 3.28 -8.24
C ASP A 215 15.67 1.97 -7.97
N GLY A 216 14.98 1.89 -6.82
CA GLY A 216 14.23 0.70 -6.42
C GLY A 216 12.95 1.01 -5.62
N ALA A 217 11.87 0.27 -5.84
CA ALA A 217 10.64 0.42 -5.05
C ALA A 217 10.07 -0.93 -4.59
N ALA A 218 9.69 -1.00 -3.30
CA ALA A 218 8.94 -2.10 -2.69
C ALA A 218 7.51 -1.63 -2.44
N ILE A 219 6.57 -2.04 -3.28
CA ILE A 219 5.20 -1.50 -3.30
C ILE A 219 4.18 -2.61 -3.00
N GLY A 220 3.35 -2.40 -1.98
CA GLY A 220 2.30 -3.33 -1.57
C GLY A 220 0.89 -2.87 -1.92
N ALA A 221 0.03 -3.81 -2.31
CA ALA A 221 -1.43 -3.64 -2.41
C ALA A 221 -1.90 -2.24 -2.81
N PRO A 222 -1.50 -1.69 -3.97
CA PRO A 222 -1.71 -0.29 -4.32
C PRO A 222 -3.18 0.04 -4.58
N ALA A 223 -3.65 1.17 -4.03
CA ALA A 223 -4.95 1.77 -4.30
C ALA A 223 -5.03 2.42 -5.70
N PHE A 224 -4.75 1.63 -6.73
CA PHE A 224 -4.94 2.02 -8.12
C PHE A 224 -6.37 2.39 -8.43
N ARG A 225 -6.55 3.11 -9.54
CA ARG A 225 -7.88 3.53 -10.02
C ARG A 225 -8.67 4.18 -8.87
N TYR A 226 -8.05 5.14 -8.16
CA TYR A 226 -8.48 5.57 -6.83
C TYR A 226 -9.98 5.87 -6.75
N GLY A 227 -10.52 6.61 -7.72
CA GLY A 227 -11.95 6.91 -7.79
C GLY A 227 -12.86 5.69 -7.99
N GLN A 228 -12.38 4.63 -8.64
CA GLN A 228 -13.06 3.35 -8.74
C GLN A 228 -12.91 2.56 -7.44
N GLN A 229 -11.68 2.39 -6.95
CA GLN A 229 -11.37 1.64 -5.73
C GLN A 229 -12.13 2.17 -4.53
N GLN A 230 -12.12 3.49 -4.30
CA GLN A 230 -12.81 4.08 -3.16
C GLN A 230 -14.33 3.86 -3.22
N VAL A 231 -14.95 3.96 -4.41
CA VAL A 231 -16.37 3.64 -4.56
C VAL A 231 -16.65 2.15 -4.40
N ASN A 232 -15.70 1.27 -4.73
CA ASN A 232 -15.86 -0.17 -4.60
C ASN A 232 -16.06 -0.62 -3.15
N HIS A 233 -15.55 0.14 -2.16
CA HIS A 233 -15.82 -0.10 -0.74
C HIS A 233 -17.32 -0.02 -0.38
N LEU A 234 -18.17 0.59 -1.22
CA LEU A 234 -19.63 0.58 -1.04
C LEU A 234 -20.32 -0.61 -1.72
N PHE A 235 -19.61 -1.45 -2.48
CA PHE A 235 -20.24 -2.49 -3.29
C PHE A 235 -20.95 -3.54 -2.43
N GLY A 236 -20.31 -4.02 -1.35
CA GLY A 236 -20.93 -4.95 -0.40
C GLY A 236 -22.22 -4.39 0.20
N ASN A 237 -22.15 -3.17 0.71
CA ASN A 237 -23.30 -2.44 1.27
C ASN A 237 -24.46 -2.27 0.26
N VAL A 238 -24.16 -2.01 -1.01
CA VAL A 238 -25.19 -1.90 -2.07
C VAL A 238 -25.78 -3.27 -2.43
N ILE A 239 -25.00 -4.36 -2.36
CA ILE A 239 -25.53 -5.72 -2.50
C ILE A 239 -26.55 -6.01 -1.40
N GLU A 240 -26.18 -5.80 -0.13
CA GLU A 240 -27.06 -6.01 1.03
C GLU A 240 -28.37 -5.24 0.90
N LYS A 241 -28.28 -3.95 0.57
CA LYS A 241 -29.44 -3.08 0.38
C LYS A 241 -30.31 -3.54 -0.80
N THR A 242 -29.70 -3.99 -1.90
CA THR A 242 -30.41 -4.47 -3.09
C THR A 242 -31.17 -5.76 -2.82
N LEU A 243 -30.59 -6.66 -2.02
CA LEU A 243 -31.21 -7.93 -1.62
C LEU A 243 -32.15 -7.78 -0.41
N ASP A 244 -32.15 -6.63 0.25
CA ASP A 244 -32.78 -6.39 1.55
C ASP A 244 -32.41 -7.48 2.57
N TYR A 245 -31.14 -7.85 2.57
CA TYR A 245 -30.59 -8.88 3.44
C TYR A 245 -29.24 -8.44 3.98
N TYR A 246 -29.15 -8.37 5.31
CA TYR A 246 -27.98 -7.96 6.06
C TYR A 246 -27.47 -9.19 6.83
N PRO A 247 -26.52 -9.96 6.26
CA PRO A 247 -26.05 -11.20 6.87
C PRO A 247 -25.43 -10.92 8.25
N PRO A 248 -25.72 -11.72 9.29
CA PRO A 248 -24.96 -11.68 10.53
C PRO A 248 -23.48 -11.94 10.26
N THR A 249 -22.57 -11.24 10.95
CA THR A 249 -21.12 -11.40 10.73
C THR A 249 -20.65 -12.85 10.92
N CYS A 250 -21.24 -13.61 11.85
CA CYS A 250 -20.91 -15.02 12.06
C CYS A 250 -21.34 -15.93 10.88
N GLU A 251 -22.35 -15.54 10.12
CA GLU A 251 -22.74 -16.25 8.90
C GLU A 251 -21.69 -16.06 7.81
N LEU A 252 -21.24 -14.83 7.59
CA LEU A 252 -20.17 -14.50 6.64
C LEU A 252 -18.85 -15.18 7.03
N GLU A 253 -18.48 -15.13 8.31
CA GLU A 253 -17.30 -15.82 8.83
C GLU A 253 -17.39 -17.34 8.61
N LYS A 254 -18.59 -17.92 8.79
CA LYS A 254 -18.78 -19.35 8.52
C LYS A 254 -18.61 -19.69 7.04
N ILE A 255 -19.12 -18.85 6.13
CA ILE A 255 -18.95 -19.03 4.69
C ILE A 255 -17.46 -18.93 4.33
N LEU A 256 -16.74 -17.94 4.87
CA LEU A 256 -15.29 -17.77 4.68
C LEU A 256 -14.52 -19.02 5.13
N ASN A 257 -14.75 -19.47 6.36
CA ASN A 257 -14.06 -20.64 6.92
C ASN A 257 -14.33 -21.92 6.10
N LEU A 258 -15.56 -22.11 5.62
CA LEU A 258 -15.88 -23.24 4.74
C LEU A 258 -15.23 -23.11 3.35
N THR A 259 -15.11 -21.89 2.83
CA THR A 259 -14.42 -21.60 1.57
C THR A 259 -12.93 -21.91 1.69
N ILE A 260 -12.28 -21.43 2.76
CA ILE A 260 -10.86 -21.74 3.05
C ILE A 260 -10.67 -23.26 3.15
N ALA A 261 -11.48 -23.94 3.97
CA ALA A 261 -11.36 -25.39 4.15
C ALA A 261 -11.58 -26.20 2.85
N ALA A 262 -12.45 -25.74 1.96
CA ALA A 262 -12.70 -26.40 0.68
C ALA A 262 -11.58 -26.13 -0.35
N CYS A 263 -10.96 -24.95 -0.28
CA CYS A 263 -10.01 -24.48 -1.28
C CYS A 263 -8.54 -24.71 -0.93
N ASP A 264 -8.20 -24.85 0.35
CA ASP A 264 -6.86 -25.17 0.86
C ASP A 264 -6.23 -26.37 0.11
N PRO A 265 -6.88 -27.56 -0.01
CA PRO A 265 -6.29 -28.70 -0.71
C PRO A 265 -5.98 -28.51 -2.21
N LEU A 266 -6.50 -27.47 -2.86
CA LEU A 266 -6.45 -27.32 -4.32
C LEU A 266 -5.04 -27.04 -4.84
N ASP A 267 -4.18 -26.42 -4.02
CA ASP A 267 -2.78 -26.20 -4.37
C ASP A 267 -1.93 -27.49 -4.21
N GLY A 268 -2.48 -28.55 -3.62
CA GLY A 268 -1.80 -29.84 -3.41
C GLY A 268 -1.19 -30.01 -2.01
N ARG A 269 -1.42 -29.05 -1.11
CA ARG A 269 -1.12 -29.11 0.32
C ARG A 269 -2.40 -28.80 1.12
N THR A 270 -2.45 -29.24 2.37
CA THR A 270 -3.54 -28.90 3.30
C THR A 270 -2.88 -28.31 4.54
N ASP A 271 -2.79 -26.99 4.58
CA ASP A 271 -2.11 -26.23 5.64
C ASP A 271 -2.92 -25.03 6.14
N GLY A 272 -4.20 -24.95 5.77
CA GLY A 272 -5.12 -23.90 6.16
C GLY A 272 -4.98 -22.61 5.34
N VAL A 273 -4.30 -22.66 4.19
CA VAL A 273 -4.04 -21.49 3.34
C VAL A 273 -4.61 -21.71 1.95
N VAL A 274 -5.35 -20.73 1.44
CA VAL A 274 -5.76 -20.70 0.03
C VAL A 274 -4.62 -20.10 -0.79
N SER A 275 -3.68 -20.94 -1.23
CA SER A 275 -2.56 -20.48 -2.08
C SER A 275 -2.93 -20.33 -3.56
N ARG A 276 -4.11 -20.83 -3.94
CA ARG A 276 -4.62 -20.86 -5.32
C ARG A 276 -6.09 -20.49 -5.36
N SER A 277 -6.41 -19.22 -5.09
CA SER A 277 -7.78 -18.69 -5.19
C SER A 277 -8.35 -18.84 -6.61
N ASP A 278 -7.50 -18.88 -7.63
CA ASP A 278 -7.85 -19.23 -9.01
C ASP A 278 -8.44 -20.64 -9.14
N LEU A 279 -7.83 -21.63 -8.48
CA LEU A 279 -8.37 -22.99 -8.46
C LEU A 279 -9.65 -23.03 -7.62
N CYS A 280 -9.74 -22.23 -6.55
CA CYS A 280 -10.97 -22.10 -5.77
C CYS A 280 -12.13 -21.62 -6.65
N LYS A 281 -11.93 -20.56 -7.44
CA LYS A 281 -12.93 -20.06 -8.42
C LYS A 281 -13.38 -21.14 -9.40
N LEU A 282 -12.47 -22.01 -9.84
CA LEU A 282 -12.76 -23.03 -10.85
C LEU A 282 -13.44 -24.28 -10.27
N ASN A 283 -13.22 -24.61 -9.00
CA ASN A 283 -13.56 -25.93 -8.45
C ASN A 283 -14.51 -25.90 -7.25
N PHE A 284 -14.75 -24.74 -6.63
CA PHE A 284 -15.60 -24.64 -5.45
C PHE A 284 -16.96 -24.00 -5.76
N ASP A 285 -18.05 -24.71 -5.41
CA ASP A 285 -19.41 -24.18 -5.46
C ASP A 285 -19.86 -23.70 -4.07
N LEU A 286 -19.99 -22.38 -3.92
CA LEU A 286 -20.46 -21.73 -2.70
C LEU A 286 -21.83 -22.23 -2.22
N LYS A 287 -22.70 -22.71 -3.12
CA LYS A 287 -24.02 -23.25 -2.75
C LYS A 287 -23.92 -24.47 -1.83
N SER A 288 -22.79 -25.17 -1.84
CA SER A 288 -22.52 -26.30 -0.94
C SER A 288 -22.47 -25.90 0.55
N THR A 289 -22.34 -24.61 0.86
CA THR A 289 -22.29 -24.08 2.22
C THR A 289 -23.69 -23.84 2.82
N ILE A 290 -24.75 -23.80 2.01
CA ILE A 290 -26.12 -23.56 2.47
C ILE A 290 -26.54 -24.62 3.49
N GLY A 291 -27.17 -24.18 4.58
CA GLY A 291 -27.68 -25.03 5.66
C GLY A 291 -26.64 -25.46 6.69
N LYS A 292 -25.35 -25.13 6.51
CA LYS A 292 -24.31 -25.43 7.51
C LYS A 292 -24.50 -24.54 8.73
N SER A 293 -24.51 -25.14 9.92
CA SER A 293 -24.71 -24.42 11.18
C SER A 293 -23.49 -23.60 11.59
N TYR A 294 -23.74 -22.48 12.25
CA TYR A 294 -22.74 -21.64 12.90
C TYR A 294 -23.17 -21.25 14.31
N SER A 295 -22.19 -20.93 15.15
CA SER A 295 -22.38 -20.38 16.48
C SER A 295 -21.17 -19.53 16.84
N CYS A 296 -21.38 -18.26 17.16
CA CYS A 296 -20.33 -17.32 17.60
C CYS A 296 -20.69 -16.71 18.95
N ALA A 297 -19.68 -16.45 19.77
CA ALA A 297 -19.85 -15.73 21.03
C ALA A 297 -20.20 -14.25 20.77
N ALA A 298 -20.71 -13.58 21.80
CA ALA A 298 -20.89 -12.13 21.74
C ALA A 298 -19.52 -11.44 21.63
N VAL A 299 -19.46 -10.38 20.83
CA VAL A 299 -18.28 -9.54 20.66
C VAL A 299 -18.52 -8.20 21.35
N VAL A 300 -17.56 -7.76 22.16
CA VAL A 300 -17.59 -6.44 22.80
C VAL A 300 -16.98 -5.43 21.85
N ALA A 301 -17.58 -4.25 21.75
CA ALA A 301 -17.00 -3.15 20.99
C ALA A 301 -15.58 -2.86 21.47
N SER A 302 -14.66 -2.70 20.53
CA SER A 302 -13.25 -2.47 20.79
C SER A 302 -12.66 -1.51 19.76
N THR A 303 -11.36 -1.30 19.81
CA THR A 303 -10.60 -0.57 18.80
C THR A 303 -9.58 -1.56 18.22
N ASN A 304 -9.57 -1.73 16.90
CA ASN A 304 -8.59 -2.60 16.25
C ASN A 304 -7.18 -1.98 16.34
N PRO A 305 -6.10 -2.75 16.04
CA PRO A 305 -4.73 -2.23 16.08
C PRO A 305 -4.46 -1.02 15.18
N ALA A 306 -5.31 -0.77 14.18
CA ALA A 306 -5.27 0.41 13.31
C ALA A 306 -6.04 1.62 13.87
N GLY A 307 -6.51 1.56 15.12
CA GLY A 307 -7.22 2.66 15.77
C GLY A 307 -8.69 2.78 15.37
N MET A 308 -9.23 1.87 14.56
CA MET A 308 -10.62 1.92 14.10
C MET A 308 -11.57 1.23 15.10
N PRO A 309 -12.72 1.83 15.42
CA PRO A 309 -13.71 1.22 16.29
C PRO A 309 -14.33 -0.02 15.62
N THR A 310 -14.58 -1.04 16.44
CA THR A 310 -15.30 -2.27 16.06
C THR A 310 -16.64 -2.29 16.80
N SER A 311 -17.70 -2.71 16.13
CA SER A 311 -19.04 -2.73 16.72
C SER A 311 -19.23 -3.96 17.60
N ALA A 312 -19.96 -3.78 18.71
CA ALA A 312 -20.41 -4.91 19.52
C ALA A 312 -21.43 -5.76 18.72
N SER A 313 -21.45 -7.06 18.98
CA SER A 313 -22.49 -7.95 18.45
C SER A 313 -22.90 -8.98 19.49
N PRO A 314 -24.18 -9.41 19.52
CA PRO A 314 -24.66 -10.43 20.44
C PRO A 314 -24.10 -11.81 20.06
N ALA A 315 -24.30 -12.79 20.93
CA ALA A 315 -24.05 -14.18 20.55
C ALA A 315 -24.96 -14.56 19.36
N GLN A 316 -24.37 -15.20 18.35
CA GLN A 316 -25.02 -15.50 17.08
C GLN A 316 -25.15 -17.01 16.92
N LYS A 317 -26.29 -17.51 16.46
CA LYS A 317 -26.48 -18.91 16.11
C LYS A 317 -27.46 -19.03 14.95
N GLY A 318 -27.13 -19.88 13.98
CA GLY A 318 -27.98 -20.06 12.81
C GLY A 318 -27.45 -21.11 11.85
N THR A 319 -27.96 -21.06 10.64
CA THR A 319 -27.47 -21.83 9.50
C THR A 319 -27.25 -20.88 8.34
N ILE A 320 -26.22 -21.13 7.54
CA ILE A 320 -25.98 -20.36 6.32
C ILE A 320 -27.22 -20.40 5.43
N SER A 321 -27.71 -19.22 5.09
CA SER A 321 -28.91 -19.01 4.29
C SER A 321 -28.57 -18.94 2.80
N ALA A 322 -29.58 -19.13 1.95
CA ALA A 322 -29.42 -18.91 0.51
C ALA A 322 -29.09 -17.43 0.20
N HIS A 323 -29.63 -16.48 0.96
CA HIS A 323 -29.35 -15.05 0.79
C HIS A 323 -27.92 -14.68 1.19
N GLY A 324 -27.38 -15.26 2.27
CA GLY A 324 -25.97 -15.07 2.66
C GLY A 324 -25.00 -15.56 1.59
N VAL A 325 -25.30 -16.73 0.99
CA VAL A 325 -24.54 -17.22 -0.16
C VAL A 325 -24.71 -16.33 -1.40
N GLU A 326 -25.89 -15.75 -1.63
CA GLU A 326 -26.11 -14.81 -2.74
C GLU A 326 -25.29 -13.52 -2.57
N VAL A 327 -25.25 -12.94 -1.37
CA VAL A 327 -24.40 -11.78 -1.05
C VAL A 327 -22.93 -12.08 -1.39
N VAL A 328 -22.40 -13.18 -0.86
CA VAL A 328 -20.99 -13.59 -1.09
C VAL A 328 -20.74 -13.88 -2.57
N THR A 329 -21.68 -14.52 -3.27
CA THR A 329 -21.54 -14.82 -4.71
C THR A 329 -21.44 -13.53 -5.52
N LYS A 330 -22.27 -12.52 -5.24
CA LYS A 330 -22.21 -11.21 -5.92
C LYS A 330 -20.92 -10.46 -5.59
N PHE A 331 -20.49 -10.49 -4.32
CA PHE A 331 -19.25 -9.86 -3.87
C PHE A 331 -18.03 -10.43 -4.62
N LEU A 332 -17.93 -11.76 -4.72
CA LEU A 332 -16.84 -12.43 -5.45
C LEU A 332 -16.96 -12.40 -6.97
N ALA A 333 -18.11 -12.00 -7.53
CA ALA A 333 -18.26 -11.76 -8.97
C ALA A 333 -17.67 -10.40 -9.39
N GLY A 334 -17.62 -9.42 -8.48
CA GLY A 334 -17.27 -8.03 -8.74
C GLY A 334 -18.46 -7.23 -9.27
N LEU A 335 -18.32 -5.90 -9.27
CA LEU A 335 -19.40 -4.99 -9.64
C LEU A 335 -19.74 -5.12 -11.13
N HIS A 336 -21.01 -5.40 -11.44
CA HIS A 336 -21.56 -5.36 -12.79
C HIS A 336 -22.70 -4.33 -12.86
N ASP A 337 -22.82 -3.65 -14.00
CA ASP A 337 -23.88 -2.66 -14.24
C ASP A 337 -25.23 -3.34 -14.55
N SER A 338 -26.31 -2.56 -14.70
CA SER A 338 -27.64 -3.13 -14.96
C SER A 338 -27.75 -3.90 -16.29
N LYS A 339 -26.77 -3.82 -17.18
CA LYS A 339 -26.68 -4.56 -18.43
C LYS A 339 -25.82 -5.82 -18.31
N GLY A 340 -25.31 -6.13 -17.13
CA GLY A 340 -24.43 -7.28 -16.88
C GLY A 340 -22.99 -7.06 -17.34
N ARG A 341 -22.58 -5.81 -17.61
CA ARG A 341 -21.20 -5.47 -18.00
C ARG A 341 -20.35 -5.24 -16.75
N ARG A 342 -19.09 -5.69 -16.76
CA ARG A 342 -18.17 -5.57 -15.63
C ARG A 342 -17.71 -4.13 -15.47
N VAL A 343 -17.98 -3.58 -14.28
CA VAL A 343 -17.59 -2.24 -13.85
C VAL A 343 -16.30 -2.29 -13.04
N TYR A 344 -16.21 -3.19 -12.07
CA TYR A 344 -15.00 -3.27 -11.25
C TYR A 344 -14.68 -4.70 -10.79
N LEU A 345 -13.52 -4.81 -10.17
CA LEU A 345 -12.84 -6.06 -9.89
C LEU A 345 -13.49 -6.80 -8.72
N ASN A 346 -13.18 -8.09 -8.65
CA ASN A 346 -13.68 -8.95 -7.59
C ASN A 346 -12.58 -9.23 -6.55
N TYR A 347 -12.98 -9.31 -5.29
CA TYR A 347 -12.16 -9.92 -4.25
C TYR A 347 -11.95 -11.41 -4.55
N GLN A 348 -10.86 -11.99 -4.06
CA GLN A 348 -10.54 -13.39 -4.30
C GLN A 348 -11.18 -14.28 -3.23
N PRO A 349 -11.58 -15.52 -3.58
CA PRO A 349 -11.96 -16.49 -2.56
C PRO A 349 -10.86 -16.67 -1.51
N GLY A 350 -11.23 -16.58 -0.23
CA GLY A 350 -10.29 -16.58 0.90
C GLY A 350 -10.06 -15.20 1.52
N ALA A 351 -10.44 -14.12 0.81
CA ALA A 351 -10.52 -12.78 1.40
C ALA A 351 -11.72 -12.67 2.35
N ALA A 352 -11.54 -11.90 3.43
CA ALA A 352 -12.63 -11.55 4.33
C ALA A 352 -13.63 -10.58 3.65
N PHE A 353 -14.79 -10.39 4.28
CA PHE A 353 -15.90 -9.62 3.73
C PHE A 353 -16.04 -8.24 4.39
N SER A 354 -14.93 -7.59 4.71
CA SER A 354 -14.89 -6.35 5.51
C SER A 354 -15.76 -5.22 4.92
N ASP A 355 -15.81 -5.07 3.59
CA ASP A 355 -16.68 -4.10 2.90
C ASP A 355 -18.17 -4.53 2.80
N ALA A 356 -18.51 -5.71 3.31
CA ALA A 356 -19.87 -6.25 3.47
C ALA A 356 -20.18 -6.58 4.93
N ASP A 357 -19.45 -5.97 5.88
CA ASP A 357 -19.79 -6.06 7.28
C ASP A 357 -21.11 -5.35 7.55
N THR A 358 -21.94 -5.95 8.40
CA THR A 358 -23.23 -5.40 8.83
C THR A 358 -23.15 -4.95 10.28
N ALA A 359 -24.04 -4.03 10.66
CA ALA A 359 -24.11 -3.51 12.03
C ALA A 359 -25.31 -4.11 12.77
N TYR A 360 -25.11 -4.52 14.02
CA TYR A 360 -26.20 -4.95 14.88
C TYR A 360 -26.77 -3.75 15.66
N ASP A 361 -28.06 -3.49 15.51
CA ASP A 361 -28.79 -2.50 16.30
C ASP A 361 -29.43 -3.16 17.52
N GLU A 362 -28.90 -2.86 18.71
CA GLU A 362 -29.40 -3.38 19.98
C GLU A 362 -30.84 -2.97 20.29
N LYS A 363 -31.30 -1.81 19.80
CA LYS A 363 -32.65 -1.31 20.07
C LYS A 363 -33.70 -2.07 19.27
N SER A 364 -33.43 -2.33 18.00
CA SER A 364 -34.34 -3.09 17.14
C SER A 364 -34.12 -4.60 17.20
N GLY A 365 -32.96 -5.04 17.69
CA GLY A 365 -32.55 -6.44 17.75
C GLY A 365 -32.25 -7.03 16.37
N LYS A 366 -31.84 -6.20 15.41
CA LYS A 366 -31.69 -6.56 13.99
C LYS A 366 -30.33 -6.16 13.44
N TRP A 367 -29.87 -6.92 12.46
CA TRP A 367 -28.77 -6.54 11.60
C TRP A 367 -29.25 -5.53 10.55
N GLY A 368 -28.39 -4.57 10.25
CA GLY A 368 -28.65 -3.53 9.26
C GLY A 368 -27.36 -3.08 8.57
N LEU A 369 -27.54 -2.12 7.68
CA LEU A 369 -26.48 -1.55 6.86
C LEU A 369 -25.37 -0.91 7.72
N SER A 370 -24.12 -1.24 7.43
CA SER A 370 -22.94 -0.54 7.93
C SER A 370 -22.19 0.08 6.76
N ILE A 371 -22.43 1.36 6.47
CA ILE A 371 -21.81 2.02 5.32
C ILE A 371 -20.30 2.11 5.54
N SER A 372 -19.51 1.47 4.67
CA SER A 372 -18.05 1.49 4.73
C SER A 372 -17.53 2.93 4.79
N GLY A 373 -16.66 3.24 5.76
CA GLY A 373 -16.13 4.59 5.96
C GLY A 373 -15.38 5.10 4.74
N LEU A 374 -14.48 4.28 4.19
CA LEU A 374 -13.67 4.64 3.02
C LEU A 374 -14.54 5.02 1.82
N GLY A 375 -15.58 4.25 1.53
CA GLY A 375 -16.44 4.51 0.38
C GLY A 375 -17.51 5.57 0.62
N GLY A 376 -18.13 5.56 1.80
CA GLY A 376 -19.15 6.52 2.19
C GLY A 376 -18.59 7.95 2.25
N GLU A 377 -17.43 8.11 2.89
CA GLU A 377 -16.72 9.38 2.94
C GLU A 377 -16.26 9.82 1.56
N TRP A 378 -15.67 8.91 0.77
CA TRP A 378 -15.27 9.20 -0.61
C TRP A 378 -16.40 9.83 -1.42
N VAL A 379 -17.58 9.22 -1.40
CA VAL A 379 -18.72 9.75 -2.14
C VAL A 379 -19.20 11.08 -1.54
N ALA A 380 -19.43 11.14 -0.23
CA ALA A 380 -19.99 12.34 0.41
C ALA A 380 -19.05 13.55 0.29
N ARG A 381 -17.81 13.40 0.75
CA ARG A 381 -16.82 14.48 0.83
C ARG A 381 -16.16 14.75 -0.51
N TYR A 382 -15.64 13.73 -1.17
CA TYR A 382 -14.76 13.93 -2.32
C TYR A 382 -15.49 14.01 -3.65
N LEU A 383 -16.65 13.36 -3.79
CA LEU A 383 -17.45 13.43 -5.01
C LEU A 383 -18.59 14.45 -4.92
N LEU A 384 -19.33 14.47 -3.81
CA LEU A 384 -20.49 15.36 -3.63
C LEU A 384 -20.16 16.68 -2.92
N LEU A 385 -18.91 16.85 -2.44
CA LEU A 385 -18.42 18.07 -1.77
C LEU A 385 -19.24 18.45 -0.54
N GLN A 386 -19.67 17.43 0.21
CA GLN A 386 -20.36 17.58 1.49
C GLN A 386 -19.33 17.42 2.60
N ASP A 387 -19.29 18.34 3.56
CA ASP A 387 -18.45 18.14 4.74
C ASP A 387 -19.08 17.11 5.69
N ALA A 388 -18.95 15.85 5.32
CA ALA A 388 -19.53 14.70 5.99
C ALA A 388 -18.58 13.50 5.89
N SER A 389 -18.44 12.76 6.99
CA SER A 389 -17.60 11.57 7.06
C SER A 389 -18.24 10.31 6.46
N THR A 390 -19.52 10.37 6.04
CA THR A 390 -20.19 9.28 5.31
C THR A 390 -21.50 9.74 4.68
N LEU A 391 -22.08 8.92 3.80
CA LEU A 391 -23.43 9.10 3.28
C LEU A 391 -24.49 8.84 4.38
N PRO A 392 -25.60 9.58 4.42
CA PRO A 392 -26.63 9.39 5.45
C PRO A 392 -27.41 8.07 5.29
N ASN A 393 -27.53 7.55 4.07
CA ASN A 393 -28.12 6.27 3.72
C ASN A 393 -27.73 5.91 2.27
N LEU A 394 -28.15 4.72 1.81
CA LEU A 394 -28.00 4.25 0.43
C LEU A 394 -29.34 4.17 -0.32
N ASP A 395 -30.32 5.01 0.02
CA ASP A 395 -31.62 4.99 -0.64
C ASP A 395 -31.50 5.44 -2.11
N GLY A 396 -32.00 4.61 -3.02
CA GLY A 396 -31.89 4.85 -4.47
C GLY A 396 -30.49 4.63 -5.05
N VAL A 397 -29.52 4.18 -4.25
CA VAL A 397 -28.17 3.82 -4.74
C VAL A 397 -28.23 2.44 -5.38
N THR A 398 -27.79 2.37 -6.64
CA THR A 398 -27.78 1.14 -7.45
C THR A 398 -26.36 0.85 -7.93
N TYR A 399 -26.13 -0.31 -8.56
CA TYR A 399 -24.87 -0.62 -9.23
C TYR A 399 -24.51 0.41 -10.32
N ASP A 400 -25.51 0.95 -11.03
CA ASP A 400 -25.30 2.04 -12.00
C ASP A 400 -24.94 3.37 -11.31
N THR A 401 -25.45 3.60 -10.10
CA THR A 401 -25.07 4.76 -9.28
C THR A 401 -23.60 4.66 -8.87
N LEU A 402 -23.15 3.49 -8.38
CA LEU A 402 -21.74 3.24 -8.09
C LEU A 402 -20.86 3.49 -9.32
N LYS A 403 -21.22 2.92 -10.47
CA LYS A 403 -20.51 3.19 -11.73
C LYS A 403 -20.41 4.68 -12.08
N LYS A 404 -21.48 5.45 -11.90
CA LYS A 404 -21.44 6.91 -12.15
C LYS A 404 -20.47 7.62 -11.21
N TRP A 405 -20.44 7.25 -9.93
CA TRP A 405 -19.48 7.78 -8.97
C TRP A 405 -18.04 7.38 -9.31
N MET A 406 -17.82 6.15 -9.76
CA MET A 406 -16.53 5.69 -10.25
C MET A 406 -16.03 6.52 -11.44
N VAL A 407 -16.89 6.79 -12.43
CA VAL A 407 -16.55 7.66 -13.57
C VAL A 407 -16.31 9.11 -13.15
N LEU A 408 -17.08 9.62 -12.18
CA LEU A 408 -16.90 10.96 -11.64
C LEU A 408 -15.55 11.09 -10.93
N GLY A 409 -15.19 10.15 -10.05
CA GLY A 409 -13.90 10.13 -9.37
C GLY A 409 -12.73 9.92 -10.34
N MET A 410 -12.90 9.06 -11.35
CA MET A 410 -11.95 8.92 -12.45
C MET A 410 -11.69 10.25 -13.14
N THR A 411 -12.74 10.92 -13.61
CA THR A 411 -12.60 12.15 -14.40
C THR A 411 -12.07 13.30 -13.55
N ARG A 412 -12.58 13.48 -12.33
CA ARG A 412 -12.23 14.60 -11.44
C ARG A 412 -10.77 14.58 -11.01
N TYR A 413 -10.21 13.39 -10.76
CA TYR A 413 -8.87 13.23 -10.19
C TYR A 413 -7.89 12.56 -11.18
N THR A 414 -8.16 12.67 -12.48
CA THR A 414 -7.39 12.01 -13.56
C THR A 414 -5.89 12.31 -13.46
N ASP A 415 -5.54 13.56 -13.16
CA ASP A 415 -4.16 14.07 -13.15
C ASP A 415 -3.46 13.98 -11.79
N SER A 416 -4.18 13.55 -10.74
CA SER A 416 -3.74 13.58 -9.35
C SER A 416 -3.75 12.18 -8.74
N LEU A 417 -4.94 11.69 -8.36
CA LEU A 417 -5.09 10.42 -7.61
C LEU A 417 -5.16 9.19 -8.53
N GLN A 418 -5.56 9.36 -9.79
CA GLN A 418 -5.68 8.26 -10.74
C GLN A 418 -4.33 7.75 -11.23
N THR A 419 -3.77 6.81 -10.48
CA THR A 419 -2.41 6.28 -10.67
C THR A 419 -2.42 5.05 -11.58
N THR A 420 -2.66 5.24 -12.88
CA THR A 420 -2.97 4.15 -13.82
C THR A 420 -2.15 4.19 -15.10
N TRP A 421 -1.12 5.02 -15.18
CA TRP A 421 -0.31 5.17 -16.39
C TRP A 421 0.54 3.91 -16.65
N PRO A 422 0.31 3.15 -17.74
CA PRO A 422 0.95 1.84 -17.92
C PRO A 422 2.29 1.88 -18.67
N ASP A 423 2.66 3.02 -19.29
CA ASP A 423 3.95 3.14 -19.98
C ASP A 423 5.04 3.55 -18.99
N LEU A 424 5.89 2.58 -18.62
CA LEU A 424 6.98 2.74 -17.67
C LEU A 424 8.35 2.81 -18.37
N SER A 425 8.39 3.19 -19.65
CA SER A 425 9.61 3.22 -20.46
C SER A 425 10.71 4.09 -19.84
N ASP A 426 10.35 5.25 -19.28
CA ASP A 426 11.32 6.17 -18.68
C ASP A 426 11.91 5.58 -17.38
N PHE A 427 11.08 5.00 -16.51
CA PHE A 427 11.54 4.32 -15.28
C PHE A 427 12.46 3.15 -15.61
N LYS A 428 12.09 2.32 -16.60
CA LYS A 428 12.94 1.23 -17.10
C LYS A 428 14.28 1.77 -17.64
N SER A 429 14.24 2.85 -18.41
CA SER A 429 15.44 3.45 -19.03
C SER A 429 16.37 4.10 -18.01
N ALA A 430 15.82 4.62 -16.91
CA ALA A 430 16.58 5.09 -15.76
C ALA A 430 17.24 3.95 -14.95
N GLY A 431 16.90 2.69 -15.25
CA GLY A 431 17.43 1.51 -14.56
C GLY A 431 16.63 1.08 -13.34
N GLY A 432 15.48 1.73 -13.08
CA GLY A 432 14.65 1.48 -11.91
C GLY A 432 14.13 0.06 -11.82
N LYS A 433 14.01 -0.47 -10.59
CA LYS A 433 13.45 -1.79 -10.29
C LYS A 433 12.27 -1.69 -9.33
N VAL A 434 11.20 -2.42 -9.59
CA VAL A 434 10.03 -2.45 -8.70
C VAL A 434 9.62 -3.88 -8.38
N ILE A 435 9.55 -4.18 -7.09
CA ILE A 435 8.88 -5.37 -6.56
C ILE A 435 7.53 -4.93 -6.03
N HIS A 436 6.49 -5.49 -6.64
CA HIS A 436 5.10 -5.27 -6.28
C HIS A 436 4.57 -6.53 -5.58
N VAL A 437 4.06 -6.39 -4.36
CA VAL A 437 3.45 -7.48 -3.61
C VAL A 437 1.97 -7.20 -3.34
N HIS A 438 1.12 -8.22 -3.34
CA HIS A 438 -0.29 -8.06 -2.98
C HIS A 438 -0.79 -9.30 -2.26
N GLY A 439 -1.44 -9.13 -1.10
CA GLY A 439 -2.14 -10.22 -0.42
C GLY A 439 -3.18 -10.85 -1.33
N GLU A 440 -3.10 -12.15 -1.60
CA GLU A 440 -4.08 -12.77 -2.48
C GLU A 440 -5.48 -12.78 -1.87
N SER A 441 -5.57 -12.81 -0.54
CA SER A 441 -6.80 -12.71 0.25
C SER A 441 -7.00 -11.30 0.84
N ASP A 442 -6.48 -10.27 0.17
CA ASP A 442 -6.72 -8.86 0.54
C ASP A 442 -8.22 -8.55 0.48
N ASP A 443 -8.74 -8.09 1.62
CA ASP A 443 -10.14 -7.82 1.92
C ASP A 443 -10.50 -6.33 1.78
N SER A 444 -9.52 -5.48 1.45
CA SER A 444 -9.70 -4.04 1.26
C SER A 444 -9.52 -3.65 -0.21
N ILE A 445 -8.41 -4.07 -0.83
CA ILE A 445 -8.11 -3.81 -2.24
C ILE A 445 -8.06 -5.15 -2.97
N PRO A 446 -8.89 -5.38 -4.00
CA PRO A 446 -8.85 -6.65 -4.70
C PRO A 446 -7.49 -6.91 -5.37
N ALA A 447 -6.85 -8.05 -5.09
CA ALA A 447 -5.58 -8.44 -5.72
C ALA A 447 -5.62 -8.44 -7.26
N GLY A 448 -6.80 -8.67 -7.85
CA GLY A 448 -7.04 -8.55 -9.29
C GLY A 448 -6.71 -7.15 -9.84
N SER A 449 -6.74 -6.12 -8.99
CA SER A 449 -6.35 -4.74 -9.31
C SER A 449 -4.88 -4.64 -9.70
N SER A 450 -4.04 -5.36 -8.98
CA SER A 450 -2.60 -5.38 -9.25
C SER A 450 -2.24 -6.23 -10.44
N VAL A 451 -2.92 -7.37 -10.63
CA VAL A 451 -2.77 -8.17 -11.85
C VAL A 451 -3.20 -7.37 -13.07
N HIS A 452 -4.35 -6.71 -13.02
CA HIS A 452 -4.84 -5.88 -14.15
C HIS A 452 -3.85 -4.78 -14.54
N TYR A 453 -3.25 -4.10 -13.57
CA TYR A 453 -2.26 -3.07 -13.86
C TYR A 453 -0.94 -3.66 -14.41
N TYR A 454 -0.45 -4.79 -13.87
CA TYR A 454 0.70 -5.51 -14.44
C TYR A 454 0.45 -5.90 -15.90
N GLU A 455 -0.72 -6.46 -16.20
CA GLU A 455 -1.11 -6.85 -17.55
C GLU A 455 -1.30 -5.64 -18.49
N SER A 456 -1.75 -4.50 -17.97
CA SER A 456 -1.81 -3.24 -18.70
C SER A 456 -0.42 -2.73 -19.08
N VAL A 457 0.54 -2.71 -18.14
CA VAL A 457 1.95 -2.36 -18.42
C VAL A 457 2.52 -3.30 -19.49
N ARG A 458 2.37 -4.61 -19.30
CA ARG A 458 2.87 -5.63 -20.23
C ARG A 458 2.32 -5.44 -21.64
N SER A 459 1.00 -5.28 -21.77
CA SER A 459 0.33 -5.19 -23.07
C SER A 459 0.58 -3.86 -23.77
N VAL A 460 0.69 -2.74 -23.04
CA VAL A 460 0.97 -1.42 -23.61
C VAL A 460 2.42 -1.26 -24.03
N MET A 461 3.39 -1.69 -23.21
CA MET A 461 4.80 -1.58 -23.54
C MET A 461 5.25 -2.60 -24.59
N TYR A 462 4.62 -3.79 -24.63
CA TYR A 462 5.03 -4.89 -25.49
C TYR A 462 3.89 -5.51 -26.33
N PRO A 463 3.12 -4.71 -27.09
CA PRO A 463 1.89 -5.16 -27.76
C PRO A 463 2.11 -6.17 -28.89
N LYS A 464 3.35 -6.31 -29.38
CA LYS A 464 3.73 -7.18 -30.50
C LYS A 464 4.39 -8.48 -30.07
N LEU A 465 4.66 -8.66 -28.78
CA LEU A 465 5.32 -9.84 -28.26
C LEU A 465 4.30 -10.89 -27.83
N SER A 466 4.72 -12.16 -27.81
CA SER A 466 3.94 -13.21 -27.17
C SER A 466 3.78 -12.94 -25.67
N TYR A 467 2.82 -13.58 -25.00
CA TYR A 467 2.64 -13.43 -23.56
C TYR A 467 3.94 -13.71 -22.79
N ASN A 468 4.57 -14.87 -23.01
CA ASN A 468 5.80 -15.25 -22.31
C ASN A 468 6.99 -14.31 -22.64
N SER A 469 7.11 -13.87 -23.90
CA SER A 469 8.16 -12.92 -24.29
C SER A 469 7.94 -11.54 -23.66
N SER A 470 6.70 -11.05 -23.61
CA SER A 470 6.39 -9.77 -22.96
C SER A 470 6.55 -9.83 -21.44
N VAL A 471 6.21 -10.96 -20.79
CA VAL A 471 6.50 -11.17 -19.36
C VAL A 471 8.01 -11.08 -19.10
N ALA A 472 8.84 -11.72 -19.92
CA ALA A 472 10.30 -11.65 -19.78
C ALA A 472 10.84 -10.21 -19.89
N GLU A 473 10.29 -9.38 -20.79
CA GLU A 473 10.70 -7.98 -20.93
C GLU A 473 10.22 -7.08 -19.76
N VAL A 474 9.08 -7.40 -19.15
CA VAL A 474 8.60 -6.71 -17.94
C VAL A 474 9.44 -7.14 -16.72
N ASP A 475 9.77 -8.43 -16.62
CA ASP A 475 10.53 -9.03 -15.52
C ASP A 475 11.93 -8.45 -15.31
N ASP A 476 12.48 -7.77 -16.31
CA ASP A 476 13.74 -7.04 -16.23
C ASP A 476 13.71 -5.86 -15.25
N PHE A 477 12.52 -5.32 -14.95
CA PHE A 477 12.40 -4.13 -14.11
C PHE A 477 11.15 -4.11 -13.20
N TYR A 478 10.09 -4.85 -13.51
CA TYR A 478 8.86 -4.91 -12.74
C TYR A 478 8.45 -6.36 -12.47
N ARG A 479 8.43 -6.77 -11.19
CA ARG A 479 7.98 -8.10 -10.76
C ARG A 479 6.81 -8.01 -9.80
N LEU A 480 5.72 -8.70 -10.09
CA LEU A 480 4.54 -8.84 -9.22
C LEU A 480 4.57 -10.18 -8.47
N TYR A 481 4.19 -10.16 -7.20
CA TYR A 481 4.04 -11.32 -6.33
C TYR A 481 2.68 -11.29 -5.65
N LEU A 482 1.87 -12.32 -5.88
CA LEU A 482 0.63 -12.54 -5.13
C LEU A 482 0.96 -13.42 -3.94
N VAL A 483 0.64 -12.95 -2.73
CA VAL A 483 1.01 -13.60 -1.48
C VAL A 483 -0.09 -14.57 -1.06
N PRO A 484 0.14 -15.90 -1.09
CA PRO A 484 -0.85 -16.93 -0.71
C PRO A 484 -1.54 -16.64 0.62
N GLY A 485 -2.87 -16.56 0.64
CA GLY A 485 -3.63 -16.27 1.86
C GLY A 485 -3.34 -14.93 2.56
N GLY A 486 -2.38 -14.12 2.10
CA GLY A 486 -2.04 -12.83 2.70
C GLY A 486 -3.22 -11.86 2.63
N ALA A 487 -3.43 -11.08 3.69
CA ALA A 487 -4.49 -10.10 3.79
C ALA A 487 -3.99 -8.72 3.31
N HIS A 488 -4.75 -7.66 3.61
CA HIS A 488 -4.34 -6.31 3.28
C HIS A 488 -3.02 -5.92 3.96
N CYS A 489 -1.96 -5.75 3.16
CA CYS A 489 -0.63 -5.31 3.61
C CYS A 489 0.06 -6.13 4.71
N GLY A 490 -0.36 -7.39 4.93
CA GLY A 490 0.20 -8.23 5.98
C GLY A 490 -0.28 -9.67 6.00
N THR A 491 0.10 -10.37 7.07
CA THR A 491 -0.39 -11.73 7.37
C THR A 491 -1.90 -11.74 7.63
N ASN A 492 -2.52 -12.91 7.46
CA ASN A 492 -3.97 -13.08 7.60
C ASN A 492 -4.31 -13.96 8.80
N THR A 493 -5.09 -13.42 9.74
CA THR A 493 -5.51 -14.15 10.95
C THR A 493 -6.44 -15.32 10.65
N HIS A 494 -7.18 -15.30 9.54
CA HIS A 494 -8.00 -16.43 9.07
C HIS A 494 -7.16 -17.54 8.41
N GLN A 495 -5.92 -17.24 8.01
CA GLN A 495 -5.02 -18.17 7.32
C GLN A 495 -3.61 -18.08 7.93
N PRO A 496 -3.43 -18.39 9.22
CA PRO A 496 -2.21 -18.11 9.98
C PRO A 496 -0.96 -18.86 9.49
N GLY A 497 -1.11 -19.86 8.60
CA GLY A 497 -0.01 -20.54 7.94
C GLY A 497 0.55 -19.78 6.71
N GLY A 498 -0.17 -18.77 6.22
CA GLY A 498 0.17 -18.01 5.02
C GLY A 498 1.40 -17.12 5.22
N PRO A 499 2.16 -16.84 4.14
CA PRO A 499 3.35 -16.03 4.24
C PRO A 499 3.10 -14.53 4.20
N TRP A 500 4.14 -13.81 4.58
CA TRP A 500 4.32 -12.42 4.17
C TRP A 500 5.81 -12.09 3.91
N PRO A 501 6.17 -11.39 2.81
CA PRO A 501 7.56 -11.11 2.48
C PRO A 501 8.11 -9.88 3.22
N GLN A 502 8.43 -10.04 4.51
CA GLN A 502 8.92 -8.96 5.38
C GLN A 502 10.24 -8.31 4.93
N THR A 503 10.96 -8.89 3.96
CA THR A 503 12.28 -8.39 3.50
C THR A 503 12.26 -7.88 2.05
N THR A 504 11.08 -7.44 1.58
CA THR A 504 10.89 -6.98 0.20
C THR A 504 11.82 -5.82 -0.15
N LEU A 505 11.99 -4.80 0.71
CA LEU A 505 12.92 -3.70 0.45
C LEU A 505 14.37 -4.16 0.33
N GLN A 506 14.83 -5.09 1.20
CA GLN A 506 16.18 -5.63 1.08
C GLN A 506 16.36 -6.39 -0.24
N THR A 507 15.33 -7.11 -0.69
CA THR A 507 15.35 -7.83 -1.96
C THR A 507 15.44 -6.86 -3.16
N VAL A 508 14.72 -5.73 -3.12
CA VAL A 508 14.85 -4.68 -4.15
C VAL A 508 16.26 -4.10 -4.16
N ILE A 509 16.83 -3.82 -2.98
CA ILE A 509 18.20 -3.31 -2.85
C ILE A 509 19.21 -4.28 -3.48
N ASP A 510 19.09 -5.58 -3.23
CA ASP A 510 19.98 -6.58 -3.82
C ASP A 510 19.80 -6.68 -5.35
N TRP A 511 18.59 -6.46 -5.85
CA TRP A 511 18.36 -6.41 -7.30
C TRP A 511 19.03 -5.18 -7.94
N VAL A 512 18.87 -4.01 -7.33
CA VAL A 512 19.42 -2.74 -7.83
C VAL A 512 20.95 -2.71 -7.74
N GLU A 513 21.51 -3.04 -6.57
CA GLU A 513 22.94 -2.83 -6.29
C GLU A 513 23.79 -4.01 -6.76
N ASN A 514 23.26 -5.24 -6.71
CA ASN A 514 24.02 -6.46 -6.98
C ASN A 514 23.54 -7.21 -8.23
N GLY A 515 22.49 -6.73 -8.92
CA GLY A 515 21.94 -7.38 -10.10
C GLY A 515 21.23 -8.72 -9.80
N VAL A 516 20.90 -8.98 -8.53
CA VAL A 516 20.28 -10.23 -8.10
C VAL A 516 18.77 -10.11 -8.18
N ALA A 517 18.21 -10.40 -9.36
CA ALA A 517 16.78 -10.34 -9.59
C ALA A 517 16.07 -11.53 -8.92
N PRO A 518 15.04 -11.33 -8.07
CA PRO A 518 14.41 -12.42 -7.33
C PRO A 518 13.44 -13.21 -8.20
N ASP A 519 13.60 -14.53 -8.33
CA ASP A 519 12.60 -15.40 -8.99
C ASP A 519 11.43 -15.73 -8.06
N THR A 520 11.69 -15.68 -6.75
CA THR A 520 10.72 -15.88 -5.67
C THR A 520 11.03 -14.92 -4.53
N LEU A 521 10.03 -14.60 -3.71
CA LEU A 521 10.25 -13.91 -2.43
C LEU A 521 10.22 -14.91 -1.28
N LYS A 522 11.02 -14.63 -0.24
CA LYS A 522 10.97 -15.37 1.01
C LYS A 522 9.78 -14.92 1.85
N GLY A 523 8.89 -15.86 2.17
CA GLY A 523 7.77 -15.67 3.07
C GLY A 523 8.10 -15.97 4.54
N THR A 524 7.34 -15.37 5.45
CA THR A 524 7.17 -15.86 6.83
C THR A 524 6.18 -17.03 6.88
N GLY A 525 5.94 -17.64 8.04
CA GLY A 525 4.90 -18.69 8.17
C GLY A 525 5.31 -20.08 7.67
N ASN A 526 4.32 -20.89 7.26
CA ASN A 526 4.50 -22.30 6.87
C ASN A 526 4.81 -22.50 5.38
N ILE A 527 4.67 -21.44 4.59
CA ILE A 527 5.02 -21.37 3.17
C ILE A 527 6.19 -20.38 3.09
N ASP A 528 7.41 -20.85 2.89
CA ASP A 528 8.59 -19.98 2.91
C ASP A 528 8.89 -19.30 1.57
N THR A 529 8.14 -19.63 0.52
CA THR A 529 8.43 -19.23 -0.85
C THR A 529 7.18 -18.68 -1.54
N ILE A 530 7.28 -17.47 -2.09
CA ILE A 530 6.21 -16.79 -2.83
C ILE A 530 6.61 -16.71 -4.30
N CYS A 531 5.76 -17.24 -5.19
CA CYS A 531 6.01 -17.27 -6.62
C CYS A 531 5.80 -15.90 -7.27
N ARG A 532 6.69 -15.56 -8.21
CA ARG A 532 6.50 -14.41 -9.11
C ARG A 532 5.36 -14.67 -10.09
N TRP A 533 4.43 -13.71 -10.21
CA TRP A 533 3.39 -13.71 -11.24
C TRP A 533 4.02 -13.78 -12.65
N PRO A 534 3.50 -14.60 -13.58
CA PRO A 534 2.26 -15.37 -13.53
C PRO A 534 2.41 -16.78 -12.97
N LEU A 535 3.57 -17.17 -12.43
CA LEU A 535 3.71 -18.48 -11.81
C LEU A 535 2.97 -18.53 -10.48
N ARG A 536 2.41 -19.71 -10.19
CA ARG A 536 1.53 -19.94 -9.06
C ARG A 536 2.03 -21.14 -8.25
N PRO A 537 1.86 -21.15 -6.92
CA PRO A 537 2.36 -22.24 -6.11
C PRO A 537 1.60 -23.54 -6.40
N LYS A 538 2.34 -24.67 -6.39
CA LYS A 538 1.78 -26.01 -6.46
C LYS A 538 2.63 -26.95 -5.62
N TRP A 539 1.97 -27.75 -4.79
CA TRP A 539 2.60 -28.84 -4.09
C TRP A 539 2.28 -30.19 -4.73
N SER A 540 3.29 -31.06 -4.72
CA SER A 540 3.20 -32.46 -5.13
C SER A 540 3.75 -33.39 -4.05
N ASN A 541 3.69 -34.70 -4.27
CA ASN A 541 4.17 -35.72 -3.32
C ASN A 541 3.54 -35.59 -1.92
N ASN A 542 2.22 -35.41 -1.87
CA ASN A 542 1.44 -35.19 -0.64
C ASN A 542 1.92 -33.96 0.15
N GLY A 543 2.03 -32.81 -0.51
CA GLY A 543 2.38 -31.54 0.13
C GLY A 543 3.88 -31.31 0.39
N LYS A 544 4.78 -32.18 -0.10
CA LYS A 544 6.21 -32.18 0.27
C LYS A 544 7.14 -31.52 -0.73
N SER A 545 6.75 -31.46 -2.00
CA SER A 545 7.54 -30.86 -3.07
C SER A 545 6.82 -29.61 -3.57
N PHE A 546 7.53 -28.49 -3.64
CA PHE A 546 6.97 -27.19 -4.04
C PHE A 546 7.53 -26.75 -5.38
N ASP A 547 6.66 -26.30 -6.28
CA ASP A 547 7.02 -25.71 -7.56
C ASP A 547 6.19 -24.45 -7.83
N CYS A 548 6.81 -23.47 -8.50
CA CYS A 548 6.10 -22.34 -9.09
C CYS A 548 5.72 -22.71 -10.54
N VAL A 549 4.43 -22.96 -10.77
CA VAL A 549 3.92 -23.51 -12.04
C VAL A 549 3.10 -22.50 -12.83
N TYR A 550 3.18 -22.60 -14.15
CA TYR A 550 2.28 -21.89 -15.06
C TYR A 550 1.04 -22.74 -15.36
N ASP A 551 -0.15 -22.14 -15.32
CA ASP A 551 -1.41 -22.78 -15.72
C ASP A 551 -2.30 -21.76 -16.41
N GLN A 552 -2.49 -21.90 -17.72
CA GLN A 552 -3.27 -20.96 -18.54
C GLN A 552 -4.70 -20.79 -18.02
N LYS A 553 -5.39 -21.88 -17.65
CA LYS A 553 -6.78 -21.79 -17.19
C LYS A 553 -6.89 -20.96 -15.91
N SER A 554 -5.88 -21.09 -15.04
CA SER A 554 -5.77 -20.27 -13.84
C SER A 554 -5.52 -18.81 -14.17
N ILE A 555 -4.60 -18.51 -15.08
CA ILE A 555 -4.33 -17.14 -15.53
C ILE A 555 -5.57 -16.47 -16.11
N ASP A 556 -6.37 -17.20 -16.89
CA ASP A 556 -7.61 -16.68 -17.47
C ASP A 556 -8.61 -16.20 -16.40
N THR A 557 -8.57 -16.73 -15.17
CA THR A 557 -9.43 -16.26 -14.04
C THR A 557 -9.04 -14.91 -13.45
N TRP A 558 -7.87 -14.38 -13.85
CA TRP A 558 -7.32 -13.10 -13.43
C TRP A 558 -7.33 -12.06 -14.56
N MET A 559 -7.80 -12.42 -15.76
CA MET A 559 -7.91 -11.51 -16.87
C MET A 559 -9.28 -10.84 -16.83
N TYR A 560 -9.28 -9.51 -16.77
CA TYR A 560 -10.49 -8.71 -16.63
C TYR A 560 -10.73 -7.85 -17.87
N ASP A 561 -11.98 -7.83 -18.32
CA ASP A 561 -12.45 -6.88 -19.33
C ASP A 561 -13.41 -5.89 -18.65
N PHE A 562 -13.16 -4.59 -18.82
CA PHE A 562 -13.97 -3.50 -18.26
C PHE A 562 -14.93 -2.95 -19.32
N ASP A 563 -15.77 -3.83 -19.86
CA ASP A 563 -16.73 -3.55 -20.95
C ASP A 563 -17.87 -2.58 -20.56
N ALA A 564 -17.94 -2.18 -19.29
CA ALA A 564 -18.83 -1.13 -18.83
C ALA A 564 -18.38 0.29 -19.24
N TYR A 565 -17.11 0.50 -19.62
CA TYR A 565 -16.55 1.82 -19.95
C TYR A 565 -16.35 2.00 -21.45
N ASN A 566 -16.43 3.25 -21.91
CA ASN A 566 -16.15 3.61 -23.31
C ASN A 566 -14.67 4.01 -23.53
N VAL A 567 -13.87 4.03 -22.47
CA VAL A 567 -12.44 4.33 -22.47
C VAL A 567 -11.69 3.18 -21.80
N PRO A 568 -10.45 2.91 -22.20
CA PRO A 568 -9.62 1.91 -21.52
C PRO A 568 -9.49 2.22 -20.03
N ILE A 569 -9.55 1.19 -19.21
CA ILE A 569 -9.25 1.23 -17.78
C ILE A 569 -7.98 0.41 -17.59
N TYR A 570 -6.87 1.08 -17.27
CA TYR A 570 -5.58 0.45 -17.03
C TYR A 570 -5.34 0.22 -15.54
#